data_AF-A0A1N6PDV4-F1
#
_entry.id   AF-A0A1N6PDV4-F1
#
_cell.length_a   1.000
_cell.length_b   1.000
_cell.length_c   1.000
_cell.angle_alpha   90.00
_cell.angle_beta   90.00
_cell.angle_gamma   90.00
#
_symmetry.space_group_name_H-M   'P 1'
#
loop_
_entity.id
_entity.type
_entity.pdbx_description
1 polymer ?
#
loop_
_entity_poly.entity_id
_entity_poly.type
_entity_poly.pdbx_seq_one_letter_code
_entity_poly.pdbx_strand_id
1 'polypeptide(L)'
;MKIFGFLSVIMFTLFSCKEDRGSYHGGYYWIYGYGLPATERYEAMAGIAEKWKIKHYSVGDCLVEPDEMKRIDALNKRTYAAIERKYGKGWREKYRKDVDNFVMKSADVMDVLITNPFFRNELKKYNIEIYNLDKEVLVLNDKDDFRVTVYKNELQYENKECFKVAVNTKNRTVNLIK
;
A
#
# COMPACT_ATOMS: atom_id res chain seq x y z
N MET A 1 -17.95 -46.08 48.03
CA MET A 1 -19.06 -45.15 47.73
C MET A 1 -18.52 -43.74 47.90
N LYS A 2 -18.17 -43.10 46.77
CA LYS A 2 -18.78 -41.89 46.18
C LYS A 2 -18.22 -40.58 46.78
N ILE A 3 -17.26 -39.96 46.08
CA ILE A 3 -17.43 -38.85 45.11
C ILE A 3 -17.61 -37.52 45.85
N PHE A 4 -16.63 -36.63 45.74
CA PHE A 4 -16.81 -35.22 45.35
C PHE A 4 -15.43 -34.60 45.03
N GLY A 5 -14.85 -35.07 43.93
CA GLY A 5 -14.01 -34.22 43.09
C GLY A 5 -14.90 -33.59 42.02
N PHE A 6 -14.38 -32.56 41.35
CA PHE A 6 -14.99 -31.84 40.21
C PHE A 6 -16.03 -30.76 40.53
N LEU A 7 -15.56 -29.56 40.88
CA LEU A 7 -16.29 -28.32 40.58
C LEU A 7 -15.38 -27.08 40.44
N SER A 8 -14.21 -27.22 39.81
CA SER A 8 -13.30 -26.08 39.53
C SER A 8 -12.68 -26.10 38.13
N VAL A 9 -13.40 -26.56 37.09
CA VAL A 9 -12.83 -26.62 35.71
C VAL A 9 -13.79 -26.09 34.61
N ILE A 10 -14.82 -25.31 34.93
CA ILE A 10 -15.76 -24.79 33.90
C ILE A 10 -15.90 -23.27 33.98
N MET A 11 -14.79 -22.52 33.92
CA MET A 11 -14.88 -21.06 33.72
C MET A 11 -13.68 -20.46 32.97
N PHE A 12 -13.03 -21.21 32.08
CA PHE A 12 -11.96 -20.66 31.22
C PHE A 12 -12.20 -20.85 29.70
N THR A 13 -13.35 -21.39 29.27
CA THR A 13 -13.52 -21.84 27.88
C THR A 13 -14.38 -20.95 26.97
N LEU A 14 -14.67 -19.68 27.30
CA LEU A 14 -15.53 -18.83 26.44
C LEU A 14 -14.98 -17.46 26.00
N PHE A 15 -13.73 -17.11 26.28
CA PHE A 15 -13.11 -15.95 25.65
C PHE A 15 -12.19 -16.35 24.49
N SER A 16 -12.76 -16.99 23.47
CA SER A 16 -12.20 -16.81 22.11
C SER A 16 -12.66 -15.44 21.61
N CYS A 17 -12.17 -14.38 22.26
CA CYS A 17 -12.31 -13.02 21.77
C CYS A 17 -11.42 -12.95 20.52
N LYS A 18 -12.00 -13.26 19.34
CA LYS A 18 -11.30 -13.02 18.08
C LYS A 18 -10.91 -11.56 18.08
N GLU A 19 -9.61 -11.31 17.99
CA GLU A 19 -9.07 -9.97 17.91
C GLU A 19 -9.76 -9.23 16.75
N ASP A 20 -10.47 -8.15 17.05
CA ASP A 20 -11.11 -7.35 16.01
C ASP A 20 -10.05 -6.67 15.16
N ARG A 21 -9.74 -7.21 13.98
CA ARG A 21 -8.71 -6.67 13.09
C ARG A 21 -9.23 -5.56 12.17
N GLY A 22 -10.48 -5.10 12.38
CA GLY A 22 -11.15 -4.20 11.44
C GLY A 22 -11.21 -4.81 10.04
N SER A 23 -10.99 -3.99 9.01
CA SER A 23 -10.88 -4.45 7.63
C SER A 23 -9.47 -4.98 7.35
N TYR A 24 -9.25 -6.26 7.64
CA TYR A 24 -7.98 -6.94 7.36
C TYR A 24 -8.19 -8.09 6.37
N HIS A 25 -7.69 -7.91 5.14
CA HIS A 25 -7.91 -8.84 4.03
C HIS A 25 -6.61 -9.06 3.26
N GLY A 26 -6.31 -10.33 2.95
CA GLY A 26 -5.14 -10.69 2.14
C GLY A 26 -3.79 -10.26 2.72
N GLY A 27 -3.68 -10.08 4.04
CA GLY A 27 -2.45 -9.63 4.70
C GLY A 27 -2.30 -8.11 4.86
N TYR A 28 -3.33 -7.33 4.50
CA TYR A 28 -3.31 -5.87 4.58
C TYR A 28 -4.50 -5.33 5.38
N TYR A 29 -4.29 -4.21 6.06
CA TYR A 29 -5.37 -3.36 6.58
C TYR A 29 -5.85 -2.46 5.46
N TRP A 30 -7.16 -2.46 5.20
CA TRP A 30 -7.78 -1.64 4.18
C TRP A 30 -8.40 -0.42 4.84
N ILE A 31 -8.00 0.76 4.39
CA ILE A 31 -8.57 2.04 4.81
C ILE A 31 -9.38 2.58 3.64
N TYR A 32 -10.66 2.84 3.89
CA TYR A 32 -11.57 3.33 2.86
C TYR A 32 -11.73 4.85 2.99
N GLY A 33 -11.47 5.60 1.93
CA GLY A 33 -11.68 7.03 1.87
C GLY A 33 -12.82 7.38 0.91
N TYR A 34 -13.62 8.38 1.25
CA TYR A 34 -14.62 8.97 0.36
C TYR A 34 -14.22 10.40 -0.02
N GLY A 35 -14.65 10.86 -1.20
CA GLY A 35 -14.29 12.16 -1.76
C GLY A 35 -13.20 12.08 -2.82
N LEU A 36 -12.84 13.23 -3.41
CA LEU A 36 -11.88 13.29 -4.51
C LEU A 36 -10.46 12.88 -4.02
N PRO A 37 -9.87 11.81 -4.55
CA PRO A 37 -8.54 11.39 -4.14
C PRO A 37 -7.49 12.38 -4.66
N ALA A 38 -6.56 12.78 -3.81
CA ALA A 38 -5.33 13.43 -4.26
C ALA A 38 -4.41 12.35 -4.86
N THR A 39 -4.37 12.23 -6.19
CA THR A 39 -3.70 11.14 -6.93
C THR A 39 -2.27 10.88 -6.46
N GLU A 40 -1.45 11.93 -6.35
CA GLU A 40 -0.05 11.82 -5.88
C GLU A 40 0.06 11.18 -4.50
N ARG A 41 -0.88 11.49 -3.60
CA ARG A 41 -0.92 10.94 -2.25
C ARG A 41 -1.30 9.47 -2.26
N TYR A 42 -2.21 9.06 -3.13
CA TYR A 42 -2.60 7.66 -3.29
C TYR A 42 -1.48 6.82 -3.88
N GLU A 43 -0.74 7.35 -4.87
CA GLU A 43 0.47 6.71 -5.40
C GLU A 43 1.51 6.52 -4.30
N ALA A 44 1.75 7.55 -3.47
CA ALA A 44 2.69 7.44 -2.37
C ALA A 44 2.26 6.43 -1.29
N MET A 45 0.96 6.38 -0.98
CA MET A 45 0.39 5.38 -0.06
C MET A 45 0.55 3.94 -0.61
N ALA A 46 0.35 3.75 -1.92
CA ALA A 46 0.61 2.47 -2.59
C ALA A 46 2.10 2.10 -2.55
N GLY A 47 2.97 3.10 -2.79
CA GLY A 47 4.44 2.99 -2.75
C GLY A 47 5.01 2.38 -1.48
N ILE A 48 4.36 2.63 -0.34
CA ILE A 48 4.77 2.15 0.98
C ILE A 48 3.87 1.04 1.55
N ALA A 49 2.90 0.53 0.77
CA ALA A 49 1.91 -0.43 1.24
C ALA A 49 2.55 -1.73 1.75
N GLU A 50 3.68 -2.15 1.20
CA GLU A 50 4.40 -3.34 1.67
C GLU A 50 5.03 -3.15 3.05
N LYS A 51 5.60 -1.96 3.31
CA LYS A 51 6.21 -1.60 4.60
C LYS A 51 5.17 -1.62 5.72
N TRP A 52 4.02 -1.00 5.46
CA TRP A 52 2.99 -0.79 6.47
C TRP A 52 1.87 -1.82 6.45
N LYS A 53 1.81 -2.68 5.42
CA LYS A 53 0.68 -3.57 5.17
C LYS A 53 -0.66 -2.84 5.27
N ILE A 54 -0.70 -1.62 4.73
CA ILE A 54 -1.88 -0.73 4.69
C ILE A 54 -2.15 -0.42 3.23
N LYS A 55 -3.41 -0.58 2.80
CA LYS A 55 -3.89 -0.19 1.47
C LYS A 55 -5.03 0.81 1.61
N HIS A 56 -5.04 1.81 0.74
CA HIS A 56 -6.10 2.81 0.66
C HIS A 56 -6.98 2.54 -0.54
N TYR A 57 -8.30 2.60 -0.34
CA TYR A 57 -9.30 2.42 -1.39
C TYR A 57 -10.27 3.60 -1.37
N SER A 58 -10.48 4.20 -2.54
CA SER A 58 -11.56 5.18 -2.71
C SER A 58 -12.89 4.44 -2.76
N VAL A 59 -13.86 4.87 -1.96
CA VAL A 59 -15.23 4.34 -1.95
C VAL A 59 -16.19 5.47 -2.28
N GLY A 60 -17.09 5.16 -3.22
CA GLY A 60 -18.09 6.06 -3.74
C GLY A 60 -17.63 6.91 -4.92
N ASP A 61 -18.60 7.27 -5.75
CA ASP A 61 -18.47 8.28 -6.80
C ASP A 61 -18.50 9.70 -6.18
N CYS A 62 -18.75 10.75 -6.97
CA CYS A 62 -18.84 12.13 -6.49
C CYS A 62 -19.85 12.35 -5.34
N LEU A 63 -20.81 11.44 -5.15
CA LEU A 63 -21.81 11.48 -4.09
C LEU A 63 -21.74 10.19 -3.27
N VAL A 64 -21.56 10.33 -1.96
CA VAL A 64 -21.60 9.22 -0.99
C VAL A 64 -22.70 9.53 0.01
N GLU A 65 -23.59 8.57 0.25
CA GLU A 65 -24.71 8.78 1.16
C GLU A 65 -24.22 8.92 2.62
N PRO A 66 -24.84 9.77 3.45
CA PRO A 66 -24.40 9.99 4.84
C PRO A 66 -24.32 8.71 5.68
N ASP A 67 -25.21 7.75 5.44
CA ASP A 67 -25.20 6.48 6.18
C ASP A 67 -24.08 5.54 5.71
N GLU A 68 -23.64 5.66 4.45
CA GLU A 68 -22.47 4.95 3.95
C GLU A 68 -21.19 5.54 4.56
N MET A 69 -21.07 6.88 4.62
CA MET A 69 -19.96 7.56 5.31
C MET A 69 -19.83 7.09 6.76
N LYS A 70 -20.94 7.03 7.52
CA LYS A 70 -20.93 6.53 8.91
C LYS A 70 -20.44 5.09 9.01
N ARG A 71 -20.83 4.21 8.09
CA ARG A 71 -20.38 2.81 8.06
C ARG A 71 -18.88 2.72 7.78
N ILE A 72 -18.38 3.50 6.83
CA ILE A 72 -16.96 3.59 6.49
C ILE A 72 -16.17 4.11 7.69
N ASP A 73 -16.63 5.17 8.35
CA ASP A 73 -15.96 5.75 9.52
C ASP A 73 -15.90 4.76 10.69
N ALA A 74 -16.98 4.02 10.94
CA ALA A 74 -17.01 2.99 11.96
C ALA A 74 -16.06 1.81 11.63
N LEU A 75 -15.98 1.40 10.37
CA LEU A 75 -15.04 0.37 9.92
C LEU A 75 -13.58 0.84 10.03
N ASN A 76 -13.29 2.04 9.55
CA ASN A 76 -11.97 2.66 9.65
C ASN A 76 -11.54 2.83 11.11
N LYS A 77 -12.44 3.25 12.00
CA LYS A 77 -12.15 3.38 13.45
C LYS A 77 -11.65 2.06 14.05
N ARG A 78 -12.32 0.94 13.77
CA ARG A 78 -11.89 -0.40 14.20
C ARG A 78 -10.55 -0.80 13.58
N THR A 79 -10.39 -0.53 12.29
CA THR A 79 -9.15 -0.80 11.54
C THR A 79 -7.97 -0.02 12.11
N TYR A 80 -8.14 1.26 12.41
CA TYR A 80 -7.11 2.09 13.03
C TYR A 80 -6.71 1.62 14.42
N ALA A 81 -7.66 1.13 15.22
CA ALA A 81 -7.36 0.53 16.51
C ALA A 81 -6.53 -0.76 16.34
N ALA A 82 -6.84 -1.58 15.32
CA ALA A 82 -6.04 -2.76 15.00
C ALA A 82 -4.62 -2.41 14.52
N ILE A 83 -4.48 -1.39 13.68
CA ILE A 83 -3.18 -0.88 13.22
C ILE A 83 -2.37 -0.34 14.42
N GLU A 84 -3.00 0.41 15.33
CA GLU A 84 -2.32 0.92 16.52
C GLU A 84 -1.82 -0.19 17.45
N ARG A 85 -2.60 -1.28 17.62
CA ARG A 85 -2.10 -2.44 18.37
C ARG A 85 -0.87 -3.08 17.70
N LYS A 86 -0.81 -3.08 16.37
CA LYS A 86 0.31 -3.66 15.62
C LYS A 86 1.57 -2.77 15.62
N TYR A 87 1.40 -1.48 15.38
CA TYR A 87 2.52 -0.55 15.17
C TYR A 87 2.81 0.38 16.35
N GLY A 88 1.97 0.33 17.40
CA GLY A 88 2.06 1.15 18.58
C GLY A 88 1.44 2.55 18.41
N LYS A 89 1.35 3.28 19.53
CA LYS A 89 0.89 4.67 19.54
C LYS A 89 1.80 5.56 18.68
N GLY A 90 1.20 6.55 18.02
CA GLY A 90 1.92 7.46 17.11
C GLY A 90 2.30 6.85 15.75
N TRP A 91 1.74 5.68 15.39
CA TRP A 91 1.97 5.08 14.08
C TRP A 91 1.50 5.99 12.94
N ARG A 92 0.44 6.78 13.15
CA ARG A 92 -0.14 7.67 12.13
C ARG A 92 0.86 8.74 11.69
N GLU A 93 1.54 9.37 12.63
CA GLU A 93 2.57 10.38 12.34
C GLU A 93 3.74 9.77 11.59
N LYS A 94 4.19 8.56 11.98
CA LYS A 94 5.26 7.84 11.29
C LYS A 94 4.84 7.44 9.87
N TYR A 95 3.63 6.92 9.72
CA TYR A 95 3.04 6.56 8.44
C TYR A 95 2.94 7.78 7.52
N ARG A 96 2.39 8.89 8.01
CA ARG A 96 2.29 10.15 7.25
C ARG A 96 3.68 10.63 6.81
N LYS A 97 4.66 10.64 7.71
CA LYS A 97 6.04 11.02 7.37
C LYS A 97 6.62 10.12 6.27
N ASP A 98 6.35 8.83 6.30
CA ASP A 98 6.78 7.90 5.25
C ASP A 98 6.09 8.15 3.91
N VAL A 99 4.79 8.49 3.91
CA VAL A 99 4.05 8.90 2.71
C VAL A 99 4.69 10.16 2.12
N ASP A 100 4.89 11.20 2.94
CA ASP A 100 5.45 12.48 2.50
C ASP A 100 6.89 12.31 1.97
N ASN A 101 7.71 11.52 2.65
CA ASN A 101 9.07 11.18 2.20
C ASN A 101 9.06 10.40 0.88
N PHE A 102 8.08 9.53 0.66
CA PHE A 102 7.98 8.75 -0.56
C PHE A 102 7.68 9.66 -1.77
N VAL A 103 6.87 10.70 -1.61
CA VAL A 103 6.63 11.68 -2.69
C VAL A 103 7.94 12.28 -3.19
N MET A 104 8.82 12.71 -2.27
CA MET A 104 10.15 13.21 -2.63
C MET A 104 11.01 12.14 -3.31
N LYS A 105 11.05 10.93 -2.76
CA LYS A 105 11.83 9.81 -3.32
C LYS A 105 11.35 9.37 -4.70
N SER A 106 10.05 9.48 -4.98
CA SER A 106 9.47 9.17 -6.30
C SER A 106 10.03 10.12 -7.38
N ALA A 107 10.26 11.39 -7.04
CA ALA A 107 10.92 12.34 -7.94
C ALA A 107 12.39 11.93 -8.22
N ASP A 108 13.13 11.50 -7.20
CA ASP A 108 14.52 11.02 -7.37
C ASP A 108 14.58 9.76 -8.25
N VAL A 109 13.62 8.83 -8.08
CA VAL A 109 13.49 7.65 -8.95
C VAL A 109 13.30 8.09 -10.39
N MET A 110 12.41 9.06 -10.65
CA MET A 110 12.17 9.58 -11.99
C MET A 110 13.39 10.27 -12.59
N ASP A 111 14.15 11.04 -11.81
CA ASP A 111 15.40 11.66 -12.28
C ASP A 111 16.41 10.60 -12.74
N VAL A 112 16.56 9.51 -11.98
CA VAL A 112 17.44 8.39 -12.38
C VAL A 112 16.92 7.70 -13.65
N LEU A 113 15.64 7.38 -13.72
CA LEU A 113 15.04 6.72 -14.89
C LEU A 113 15.17 7.56 -16.16
N ILE A 114 14.83 8.85 -16.08
CA ILE A 114 14.88 9.78 -17.22
C ILE A 114 16.32 9.97 -17.71
N THR A 115 17.33 9.91 -16.84
CA THR A 115 18.73 10.09 -17.28
C THR A 115 19.42 8.78 -17.69
N ASN A 116 18.82 7.62 -17.38
CA ASN A 116 19.44 6.33 -17.62
C ASN A 116 19.24 5.82 -19.07
N PRO A 117 20.32 5.61 -19.85
CA PRO A 117 20.21 5.16 -21.25
C PRO A 117 19.62 3.75 -21.40
N PHE A 118 19.91 2.85 -20.46
CA PHE A 118 19.38 1.48 -20.48
C PHE A 118 17.85 1.49 -20.37
N PHE A 119 17.31 2.22 -19.40
CA PHE A 119 15.86 2.37 -19.21
C PHE A 119 15.18 2.97 -20.45
N ARG A 120 15.75 4.05 -21.00
CA ARG A 120 15.23 4.67 -22.23
C ARG A 120 15.22 3.71 -23.42
N ASN A 121 16.24 2.87 -23.56
CA ASN A 121 16.29 1.87 -24.61
C ASN A 121 15.27 0.76 -24.38
N GLU A 122 14.99 0.40 -23.13
CA GLU A 122 13.94 -0.57 -22.80
C GLU A 122 12.55 -0.04 -23.17
N LEU A 123 12.24 1.22 -22.84
CA LEU A 123 10.97 1.86 -23.23
C LEU A 123 10.70 1.82 -24.74
N LYS A 124 11.75 2.02 -25.56
CA LYS A 124 11.63 1.97 -27.03
C LYS A 124 11.18 0.61 -27.54
N LYS A 125 11.56 -0.49 -26.88
CA LYS A 125 11.12 -1.85 -27.26
C LYS A 125 9.60 -2.02 -27.17
N TYR A 126 8.95 -1.25 -26.31
CA TYR A 126 7.50 -1.26 -26.09
C TYR A 126 6.78 -0.07 -26.77
N ASN A 127 7.53 0.74 -27.53
CA ASN A 127 7.04 1.98 -28.14
C ASN A 127 6.41 2.94 -27.11
N ILE A 128 7.10 3.15 -25.97
CA ILE A 128 6.63 4.02 -24.89
C ILE A 128 7.43 5.33 -24.88
N GLU A 129 6.68 6.42 -25.01
CA GLU A 129 7.02 7.79 -24.67
C GLU A 129 7.58 7.97 -23.25
N ILE A 130 8.74 8.57 -22.99
CA ILE A 130 9.12 8.88 -21.58
C ILE A 130 8.09 9.80 -20.90
N TYR A 131 7.42 10.67 -21.67
CA TYR A 131 6.35 11.55 -21.17
C TYR A 131 4.97 10.87 -21.12
N ASN A 132 4.82 9.70 -21.74
CA ASN A 132 3.62 8.85 -21.67
C ASN A 132 3.83 7.65 -20.72
N LEU A 133 4.78 7.76 -19.79
CA LEU A 133 5.15 6.68 -18.91
C LEU A 133 4.09 6.45 -17.83
N ASP A 134 3.35 5.36 -17.95
CA ASP A 134 2.60 4.80 -16.83
C ASP A 134 3.45 3.81 -16.04
N LYS A 135 3.44 3.96 -14.72
CA LYS A 135 4.32 3.21 -13.82
C LYS A 135 3.75 3.08 -12.42
N GLU A 136 4.14 1.99 -11.76
CA GLU A 136 4.04 1.83 -10.31
C GLU A 136 5.45 1.88 -9.71
N VAL A 137 5.65 2.67 -8.66
CA VAL A 137 6.91 2.72 -7.91
C VAL A 137 6.66 2.16 -6.51
N LEU A 138 7.49 1.21 -6.08
CA LEU A 138 7.39 0.58 -4.76
C LEU A 138 8.75 0.58 -4.07
N VAL A 139 8.75 0.83 -2.76
CA VAL A 139 9.96 0.68 -1.94
C VAL A 139 10.31 -0.80 -1.80
N LEU A 140 11.53 -1.19 -2.17
CA LEU A 140 12.02 -2.57 -1.94
C LEU A 140 12.65 -2.70 -0.55
N ASN A 141 13.38 -1.68 -0.11
CA ASN A 141 14.03 -1.65 1.20
C ASN A 141 14.41 -0.22 1.62
N ASP A 142 14.97 -0.08 2.83
CA ASP A 142 15.41 1.20 3.38
C ASP A 142 16.75 1.72 2.81
N LYS A 143 17.35 1.07 1.80
CA LYS A 143 18.64 1.43 1.17
C LYS A 143 18.49 2.16 -0.16
N ASP A 144 17.36 2.85 -0.33
CA ASP A 144 17.01 3.60 -1.54
C ASP A 144 16.90 2.71 -2.79
N ASP A 145 16.50 1.45 -2.60
CA ASP A 145 16.11 0.54 -3.67
C ASP A 145 14.59 0.59 -3.90
N PHE A 146 14.21 0.73 -5.16
CA PHE A 146 12.82 0.82 -5.60
C PHE A 146 12.57 -0.17 -6.73
N ARG A 147 11.39 -0.76 -6.75
CA ARG A 147 10.87 -1.45 -7.92
C ARG A 147 10.02 -0.49 -8.71
N VAL A 148 10.27 -0.41 -10.00
CA VAL A 148 9.42 0.32 -10.94
C VAL A 148 8.85 -0.67 -11.93
N THR A 149 7.53 -0.78 -11.94
CA THR A 149 6.79 -1.58 -12.91
C THR A 149 6.25 -0.64 -13.98
N VAL A 150 6.53 -0.89 -15.24
CA VAL A 150 6.08 -0.06 -16.37
C VAL A 150 4.88 -0.72 -17.05
N TYR A 151 3.87 0.08 -17.37
CA TYR A 151 2.64 -0.36 -18.03
C TYR A 151 2.43 0.38 -19.36
N LYS A 152 1.56 -0.16 -20.21
CA LYS A 152 1.13 0.49 -21.45
C LYS A 152 -0.39 0.62 -21.49
N ASN A 153 -0.88 1.84 -21.25
CA ASN A 153 -2.31 2.16 -21.13
C ASN A 153 -3.11 2.14 -22.44
N GLU A 154 -2.45 2.15 -23.59
CA GLU A 154 -3.12 2.12 -24.91
C GLU A 154 -3.87 0.79 -25.18
N LEU A 155 -3.71 -0.23 -24.33
CA LEU A 155 -4.44 -1.49 -24.38
C LEU A 155 -5.47 -1.53 -23.23
N GLN A 156 -6.54 -0.74 -23.39
CA GLN A 156 -7.55 -0.37 -22.37
C GLN A 156 -8.25 -1.51 -21.59
N TYR A 157 -7.95 -2.79 -21.83
CA TYR A 157 -8.58 -3.93 -21.15
C TYR A 157 -7.61 -4.90 -20.46
N GLU A 158 -6.31 -4.77 -20.72
CA GLU A 158 -5.28 -5.54 -20.04
C GLU A 158 -4.11 -4.57 -19.84
N ASN A 159 -3.96 -4.00 -18.64
CA ASN A 159 -2.73 -3.30 -18.24
C ASN A 159 -1.59 -4.31 -18.24
N LYS A 160 -1.06 -4.61 -19.44
CA LYS A 160 0.06 -5.51 -19.64
C LYS A 160 1.27 -4.80 -19.09
N GLU A 161 1.65 -5.23 -17.90
CA GLU A 161 3.01 -5.03 -17.39
C GLU A 161 3.99 -5.27 -18.55
N CYS A 162 4.74 -4.23 -18.90
CA CYS A 162 5.71 -4.28 -19.99
C CYS A 162 7.01 -4.88 -19.47
N PHE A 163 7.57 -4.26 -18.43
CA PHE A 163 8.79 -4.71 -17.76
C PHE A 163 8.90 -4.10 -16.36
N LYS A 164 9.79 -4.68 -15.56
CA LYS A 164 10.14 -4.19 -14.22
C LYS A 164 11.62 -3.87 -14.13
N VAL A 165 11.94 -2.82 -13.40
CA VAL A 165 13.33 -2.47 -13.06
C VAL A 165 13.50 -2.26 -11.56
N ALA A 166 14.68 -2.64 -11.06
CA ALA A 166 15.19 -2.19 -9.78
C ALA A 166 15.98 -0.90 -9.99
N VAL A 167 15.62 0.15 -9.26
CA VAL A 167 16.27 1.46 -9.27
C VAL A 167 16.91 1.69 -7.92
N ASN A 168 18.19 2.02 -7.90
CA ASN A 168 18.86 2.54 -6.70
C ASN A 168 19.13 4.03 -6.92
N THR A 169 18.47 4.91 -6.15
CA THR A 169 18.61 6.36 -6.38
C THR A 169 19.96 6.91 -5.92
N LYS A 170 20.56 6.30 -4.89
CA LYS A 170 21.87 6.70 -4.36
C LYS A 170 23.02 6.41 -5.32
N ASN A 171 23.03 5.20 -5.88
CA ASN A 171 24.04 4.75 -6.85
C ASN A 171 23.65 5.10 -8.30
N ARG A 172 22.43 5.62 -8.50
CA ARG A 172 21.84 5.97 -9.80
C ARG A 172 21.85 4.81 -10.81
N THR A 173 21.63 3.59 -10.33
CA THR A 173 21.64 2.38 -11.17
C THR A 173 20.23 1.93 -11.49
N VAL A 174 20.04 1.38 -12.70
CA VAL A 174 18.79 0.76 -13.15
C VAL A 174 19.10 -0.62 -13.70
N ASN A 175 18.44 -1.65 -13.16
CA ASN A 175 18.62 -3.04 -13.58
C ASN A 175 17.27 -3.69 -13.87
N LEU A 176 17.17 -4.46 -14.95
CA LEU A 176 15.98 -5.25 -15.24
C LEU A 176 15.78 -6.33 -14.18
N ILE A 177 14.53 -6.55 -13.76
CA ILE A 177 14.16 -7.62 -12.85
C ILE A 177 12.98 -8.41 -13.42
N LYS A 178 12.93 -9.70 -13.11
CA LYS A 178 11.86 -10.63 -13.54
C LYS A 178 10.74 -10.66 -12.50
#